data_AF-A0A8S3UJX9-F1
#
_entry.id   AF-A0A8S3UJX9-F1
#
_cell.length_a   1.000
_cell.length_b   1.000
_cell.length_c   1.000
_cell.angle_alpha   90.00
_cell.angle_beta   90.00
_cell.angle_gamma   90.00
#
_symmetry.space_group_name_H-M   'P 1'
#
loop_
_entity.id
_entity.type
_entity.pdbx_description
1 polymer ?
#
loop_
_entity_poly.entity_id
_entity_poly.type
_entity_poly.pdbx_seq_one_letter_code
_entity_poly.pdbx_strand_id
1 'polypeptide(L)'
;MNDGEKFYNDLLKQVYCYQNEGFVYIGGDVNSRCGSEQDYIQGVDDINDREIIDFSSNKYGDLLIDFLTSCNLCMLNGRSDGNNDFTCVSKRGRSVVDYVFAPHEQLDMCTSFDVYLMSDLIVDTGLNFEKSIPDHGPIVWTINVKKDIACNTSSIAQAPNTDRPRYNLKRFPLNFLNNNTHIQDTIDKIEHELVTNKDINSAYTEFVTLIEKEMKDTVPVLKTPTGPSSNKRKKSLRKPYWTEELTSLWNKVCFKEKQWLKCKNCTNLRRQLKQEFCNIRNQFDKLNRNTKRNFQLKEQDNLSKLFQSSNTRDFWKYIGNIGIANERRQNIPFKVKTDEGFSSDVDVVLDKWKTDYEKLFNSGDNGNFDNNHLDWVKGNNHVFPTRNCDTLNCPVTKQDVIDAVNRTKLNKAVGFDYIPAESLRNSICIDLLFKLISFCFQNGKVPDLWLNGIINPIPKNDSGCKFDPMSYRVMSIVQSE
;
A
#
# COMPACT_ATOMS: atom_id res chain seq x y z
N MET A 1 -4.46 -32.48 12.06
CA MET A 1 -3.12 -31.86 12.22
C MET A 1 -2.49 -32.47 13.44
N ASN A 2 -1.21 -32.84 13.37
CA ASN A 2 -0.45 -33.14 14.58
C ASN A 2 -0.18 -31.84 15.36
N ASP A 3 0.09 -31.91 16.66
CA ASP A 3 0.27 -30.72 17.51
C ASP A 3 1.37 -29.77 17.00
N GLY A 4 2.47 -30.29 16.46
CA GLY A 4 3.53 -29.51 15.82
C GLY A 4 3.10 -28.83 14.52
N GLU A 5 2.28 -29.48 13.68
CA GLU A 5 1.72 -28.83 12.49
C GLU A 5 0.81 -27.67 12.90
N LYS A 6 -0.03 -27.87 13.93
CA LYS A 6 -0.90 -26.81 14.43
C LYS A 6 -0.08 -25.64 14.97
N PHE A 7 0.95 -25.93 15.77
CA PHE A 7 1.88 -24.94 16.30
C PHE A 7 2.52 -24.08 15.19
N TYR A 8 3.14 -24.69 14.18
CA TYR A 8 3.79 -23.94 13.11
C TYR A 8 2.79 -23.22 12.19
N ASN A 9 1.57 -23.73 12.02
CA ASN A 9 0.53 -23.01 11.29
C ASN A 9 0.01 -21.78 12.07
N ASP A 10 -0.07 -21.86 13.39
CA ASP A 10 -0.46 -20.72 14.22
C ASP A 10 0.69 -19.70 14.31
N LEU A 11 1.94 -20.16 14.39
CA LEU A 11 3.12 -19.29 14.30
C LEU A 11 3.21 -18.61 12.93
N LEU A 12 2.92 -19.32 11.84
CA LEU A 12 2.84 -18.76 10.48
C LEU A 12 1.82 -17.61 10.38
N LYS A 13 0.64 -17.77 11.00
CA LYS A 13 -0.35 -16.67 11.05
C LYS A 13 0.20 -15.47 11.81
N GLN A 14 0.89 -15.68 12.93
CA GLN A 14 1.50 -14.60 13.71
C GLN A 14 2.58 -13.87 12.90
N VAL A 15 3.45 -14.61 12.20
CA VAL A 15 4.43 -14.00 11.29
C VAL A 15 3.72 -13.14 10.24
N TYR A 16 2.67 -13.64 9.60
CA TYR A 16 1.92 -12.84 8.61
C TYR A 16 1.16 -11.65 9.22
N CYS A 17 0.79 -11.71 10.50
CA CYS A 17 0.20 -10.57 11.20
C CYS A 17 1.26 -9.50 11.46
N TYR A 18 2.39 -9.87 12.08
CA TYR A 18 3.40 -8.93 12.57
C TYR A 18 4.38 -8.47 11.49
N GLN A 19 4.55 -9.21 10.39
CA GLN A 19 5.43 -8.77 9.28
C GLN A 19 5.00 -7.41 8.69
N ASN A 20 3.73 -7.03 8.85
CA ASN A 20 3.21 -5.75 8.36
C ASN A 20 3.37 -4.62 9.40
N GLU A 21 3.73 -4.96 10.64
CA GLU A 21 3.95 -4.01 11.74
C GLU A 21 5.44 -3.64 11.88
N GLY A 22 6.34 -4.54 11.48
CA GLY A 22 7.77 -4.28 11.48
C GLY A 22 8.61 -5.54 11.24
N PHE A 23 9.90 -5.46 11.54
CA PHE A 23 10.80 -6.60 11.46
C PHE A 23 10.43 -7.66 12.52
N VAL A 24 10.28 -8.90 12.08
CA VAL A 24 9.90 -10.02 12.95
C VAL A 24 11.12 -10.89 13.21
N TYR A 25 11.63 -10.84 14.44
CA TYR A 25 12.58 -11.81 14.97
C TYR A 25 11.84 -12.74 15.92
N ILE A 26 12.15 -14.03 15.86
CA ILE A 26 11.52 -15.05 16.71
C ILE A 26 12.65 -15.78 17.41
N GLY A 27 12.63 -15.83 18.74
CA GLY A 27 13.66 -16.50 19.53
C GLY A 27 13.05 -17.42 20.59
N GLY A 28 13.67 -18.57 20.82
CA GLY A 28 13.38 -19.44 21.96
C GLY A 28 13.47 -20.94 21.67
N ASP A 29 13.11 -21.73 22.67
CA ASP A 29 13.04 -23.19 22.60
C ASP A 29 11.86 -23.63 21.72
N VAL A 30 12.18 -24.23 20.58
CA VAL A 30 11.19 -24.82 19.66
C VAL A 30 11.16 -26.34 19.73
N ASN A 31 12.00 -26.97 20.57
CA ASN A 31 12.15 -28.41 20.71
C ASN A 31 12.39 -29.16 19.37
N SER A 32 12.95 -28.44 18.41
CA SER A 32 13.25 -28.92 17.06
C SER A 32 14.72 -29.22 16.94
N ARG A 33 15.07 -30.38 16.41
CA ARG A 33 16.45 -30.69 16.03
C ARG A 33 16.47 -30.81 14.51
N CYS A 34 17.19 -29.91 13.85
CA CYS A 34 17.14 -29.78 12.39
C CYS A 34 18.24 -30.55 11.65
N GLY A 35 19.24 -31.08 12.38
CA GLY A 35 20.40 -31.72 11.77
C GLY A 35 21.06 -30.81 10.72
N SER A 36 21.48 -31.43 9.61
CA SER A 36 22.12 -30.76 8.48
C SER A 36 21.14 -30.25 7.41
N GLU A 37 19.83 -30.19 7.70
CA GLU A 37 18.87 -29.70 6.71
C GLU A 37 19.02 -28.19 6.48
N GLN A 38 18.87 -27.73 5.24
CA GLN A 38 18.94 -26.30 4.94
C GLN A 38 17.58 -25.66 5.18
N ASP A 39 17.59 -24.55 5.92
CA ASP A 39 16.44 -23.69 6.22
C ASP A 39 16.21 -22.61 5.14
N TYR A 40 16.92 -22.74 4.03
CA TYR A 40 16.78 -21.95 2.81
C TYR A 40 16.81 -22.85 1.58
N ILE A 41 16.46 -22.30 0.42
CA ILE A 41 16.44 -23.00 -0.86
C ILE A 41 17.75 -22.71 -1.61
N GLN A 42 18.67 -23.68 -1.57
CA GLN A 42 19.97 -23.58 -2.22
C GLN A 42 19.85 -23.23 -3.72
N GLY A 43 20.67 -22.28 -4.17
CA GLY A 43 20.67 -21.76 -5.54
C GLY A 43 19.52 -20.80 -5.86
N VAL A 44 18.69 -20.46 -4.88
CA VAL A 44 17.59 -19.50 -5.03
C VAL A 44 17.64 -18.41 -3.96
N ASP A 45 17.99 -18.76 -2.73
CA ASP A 45 18.33 -17.81 -1.67
C ASP A 45 19.83 -17.53 -1.68
N ASP A 46 20.19 -16.25 -1.52
CA ASP A 46 21.58 -15.81 -1.33
C ASP A 46 21.87 -15.70 0.17
N ILE A 47 22.08 -16.85 0.81
CA ILE A 47 22.26 -16.98 2.26
C ILE A 47 23.44 -17.90 2.53
N ASN A 48 24.31 -17.48 3.44
CA ASN A 48 25.44 -18.29 3.87
C ASN A 48 24.98 -19.58 4.56
N ASP A 49 25.75 -20.64 4.35
CA ASP A 49 25.57 -21.90 5.04
C ASP A 49 25.78 -21.76 6.54
N ARG A 50 25.04 -22.58 7.30
CA ARG A 50 25.17 -22.67 8.75
C ARG A 50 26.38 -23.52 9.10
N GLU A 51 27.14 -23.12 10.10
CA GLU A 51 28.03 -24.03 10.80
C GLU A 51 27.20 -24.96 11.71
N ILE A 52 27.15 -26.24 11.35
CA ILE A 52 26.30 -27.24 12.00
C ILE A 52 27.09 -27.99 13.07
N ILE A 53 26.61 -27.92 14.31
CA ILE A 53 27.20 -28.63 15.46
C ILE A 53 26.32 -29.80 15.97
N ASP A 54 24.99 -29.75 15.74
CA ASP A 54 24.05 -30.84 16.05
C ASP A 54 23.52 -31.47 14.76
N PHE A 55 24.04 -32.65 14.41
CA PHE A 55 23.65 -33.40 13.21
C PHE A 55 22.40 -34.26 13.41
N SER A 56 21.82 -34.27 14.61
CA SER A 56 20.61 -35.06 14.88
C SER A 56 19.38 -34.31 14.37
N SER A 57 18.40 -35.04 13.83
CA SER A 57 17.11 -34.48 13.43
C SER A 57 15.92 -35.14 14.14
N ASN A 58 14.83 -34.40 14.28
CA ASN A 58 13.55 -34.92 14.73
C ASN A 58 12.41 -34.38 13.84
N LYS A 59 11.20 -34.95 13.98
CA LYS A 59 10.04 -34.56 13.17
C LYS A 59 9.66 -33.07 13.32
N TYR A 60 9.91 -32.49 14.49
CA TYR A 60 9.68 -31.06 14.71
C TYR A 60 10.68 -30.21 13.93
N GLY A 61 11.93 -30.69 13.78
CA GLY A 61 12.95 -30.14 12.90
C GLY A 61 12.50 -30.07 11.44
N ASP A 62 11.97 -31.16 10.88
CA ASP A 62 11.47 -31.17 9.49
C ASP A 62 10.37 -30.11 9.29
N LEU A 63 9.45 -30.01 10.25
CA LEU A 63 8.36 -29.02 10.23
C LEU A 63 8.88 -27.58 10.41
N LEU A 64 9.94 -27.39 11.19
CA LEU A 64 10.58 -26.09 11.36
C LEU A 64 11.24 -25.64 10.06
N ILE A 65 11.99 -26.53 9.39
CA ILE A 65 12.60 -26.25 8.08
C ILE A 65 11.53 -25.89 7.05
N ASP A 66 10.43 -26.66 7.01
CA ASP A 66 9.28 -26.34 6.16
C ASP A 66 8.65 -24.97 6.47
N PHE A 67 8.55 -24.61 7.74
CA PHE A 67 8.04 -23.31 8.20
C PHE A 67 8.96 -22.16 7.79
N LEU A 68 10.26 -22.26 8.07
CA LEU A 68 11.25 -21.21 7.79
C LEU A 68 11.33 -20.92 6.29
N THR A 69 11.46 -21.96 5.47
CA THR A 69 11.45 -21.85 4.01
C THR A 69 10.14 -21.28 3.45
N SER A 70 9.01 -21.49 4.14
CA SER A 70 7.71 -20.93 3.72
C SER A 70 7.52 -19.46 4.10
N CYS A 71 8.20 -18.99 5.14
CA CYS A 71 8.11 -17.63 5.67
C CYS A 71 9.22 -16.69 5.17
N ASN A 72 10.18 -17.19 4.40
CA ASN A 72 11.40 -16.45 4.06
C ASN A 72 12.18 -16.02 5.32
N LEU A 73 12.17 -16.91 6.32
CA LEU A 73 12.95 -16.80 7.55
C LEU A 73 14.11 -17.80 7.50
N CYS A 74 15.17 -17.53 8.24
CA CYS A 74 16.28 -18.45 8.45
C CYS A 74 16.82 -18.31 9.88
N MET A 75 17.54 -19.32 10.33
CA MET A 75 18.18 -19.39 11.65
C MET A 75 19.43 -18.51 11.70
N LEU A 76 19.63 -17.77 12.78
CA LEU A 76 20.88 -17.06 13.01
C LEU A 76 21.98 -17.98 13.55
N ASN A 77 21.60 -19.08 14.21
CA ASN A 77 22.53 -20.06 14.75
C ASN A 77 23.50 -20.56 13.68
N GLY A 78 24.80 -20.42 13.96
CA GLY A 78 25.88 -20.84 13.06
C GLY A 78 26.08 -19.99 11.82
N ARG A 79 25.53 -18.76 11.75
CA ARG A 79 25.69 -17.87 10.58
C ARG A 79 26.46 -16.57 10.82
N SER A 80 26.67 -16.19 12.07
CA SER A 80 27.44 -15.00 12.44
C SER A 80 28.75 -15.41 13.10
N ASP A 81 29.74 -14.52 13.09
CA ASP A 81 31.10 -14.75 13.62
C ASP A 81 31.18 -14.85 15.17
N GLY A 82 30.06 -15.10 15.85
CA GLY A 82 30.01 -15.25 17.31
C GLY A 82 30.13 -16.70 17.78
N ASN A 83 29.94 -16.92 19.08
CA ASN A 83 30.11 -18.24 19.68
C ASN A 83 28.94 -19.18 19.32
N ASN A 84 29.21 -20.22 18.52
CA ASN A 84 28.24 -21.22 18.10
C ASN A 84 28.39 -22.50 18.96
N ASP A 85 27.43 -22.75 19.87
CA ASP A 85 27.46 -23.91 20.77
C ASP A 85 26.07 -24.53 21.00
N PHE A 86 26.03 -25.68 21.68
CA PHE A 86 24.80 -26.38 22.04
C PHE A 86 23.95 -25.53 22.97
N THR A 87 22.68 -25.36 22.63
CA THR A 87 21.76 -24.50 23.38
C THR A 87 21.12 -25.21 24.56
N CYS A 88 21.12 -26.54 24.56
CA CYS A 88 20.70 -27.37 25.68
C CYS A 88 21.76 -28.45 26.00
N VAL A 89 22.18 -28.52 27.26
CA VAL A 89 23.11 -29.51 27.82
C VAL A 89 22.52 -30.09 29.10
N SER A 90 22.17 -31.37 29.07
CA SER A 90 21.59 -32.09 30.20
C SER A 90 22.36 -33.38 30.49
N LYS A 91 21.97 -34.08 31.56
CA LYS A 91 22.49 -35.43 31.87
C LYS A 91 22.25 -36.45 30.75
N ARG A 92 21.30 -36.18 29.83
CA ARG A 92 20.94 -37.07 28.71
C ARG A 92 21.73 -36.79 27.43
N GLY A 93 22.53 -35.73 27.42
CA GLY A 93 23.31 -35.29 26.26
C GLY A 93 23.08 -33.81 25.95
N ARG A 94 23.44 -33.43 24.72
CA ARG A 94 23.42 -32.06 24.23
C ARG A 94 22.65 -31.95 22.92
N SER A 95 21.98 -30.83 22.71
CA SER A 95 21.20 -30.56 21.50
C SER A 95 21.10 -29.07 21.22
N VAL A 96 20.90 -28.74 19.95
CA VAL A 96 20.46 -27.39 19.55
C VAL A 96 18.95 -27.46 19.37
N VAL A 97 18.21 -26.77 20.26
CA VAL A 97 16.73 -26.73 20.27
C VAL A 97 16.18 -25.31 20.43
N ASP A 98 16.97 -24.41 21.01
CA ASP A 98 16.73 -22.98 21.00
C ASP A 98 17.33 -22.33 19.76
N TYR A 99 16.54 -21.50 19.09
CA TYR A 99 16.97 -20.81 17.87
C TYR A 99 16.53 -19.35 17.90
N VAL A 100 17.19 -18.54 17.08
CA VAL A 100 16.68 -17.24 16.65
C VAL A 100 16.46 -17.26 15.14
N PHE A 101 15.29 -16.83 14.70
CA PHE A 101 14.92 -16.71 13.30
C PHE A 101 14.88 -15.24 12.90
N ALA A 102 15.46 -14.94 11.75
CA ALA A 102 15.44 -13.64 11.11
C ALA A 102 14.91 -13.76 9.68
N PRO A 103 14.25 -12.72 9.14
CA PRO A 103 13.93 -12.72 7.72
C PRO A 103 15.19 -12.51 6.89
N HIS A 104 15.21 -13.12 5.71
CA HIS A 104 16.41 -13.22 4.88
C HIS A 104 17.01 -11.85 4.53
N GLU A 105 16.15 -10.85 4.28
CA GLU A 105 16.54 -9.50 3.91
C GLU A 105 17.19 -8.71 5.06
N GLN A 106 17.08 -9.19 6.31
CA GLN A 106 17.60 -8.54 7.51
C GLN A 106 18.73 -9.33 8.18
N LEU A 107 19.25 -10.36 7.50
CA LEU A 107 20.43 -11.08 7.97
C LEU A 107 21.63 -10.16 8.19
N ASP A 108 21.86 -9.23 7.27
CA ASP A 108 22.97 -8.26 7.35
C ASP A 108 22.83 -7.27 8.52
N MET A 109 21.65 -7.17 9.13
CA MET A 109 21.45 -6.36 10.34
C MET A 109 21.97 -7.06 11.60
N CYS A 110 22.12 -8.39 11.57
CA CYS A 110 22.66 -9.17 12.67
C CYS A 110 24.19 -9.04 12.70
N THR A 111 24.69 -8.36 13.71
CA THR A 111 26.13 -8.08 13.88
C THR A 111 26.83 -9.11 14.75
N SER A 112 26.10 -9.78 15.65
CA SER A 112 26.64 -10.88 16.47
C SER A 112 25.53 -11.85 16.86
N PHE A 113 25.92 -13.11 17.06
CA PHE A 113 25.07 -14.18 17.59
C PHE A 113 25.93 -15.10 18.46
N ASP A 114 25.58 -15.24 19.73
CA ASP A 114 26.38 -15.93 20.73
C ASP A 114 25.49 -16.87 21.56
N VAL A 115 25.97 -18.10 21.74
CA VAL A 115 25.39 -19.09 22.67
C VAL A 115 26.33 -19.23 23.85
N TYR A 116 25.79 -19.12 25.06
CA TYR A 116 26.57 -19.29 26.29
C TYR A 116 26.16 -20.57 27.01
N LEU A 117 27.13 -21.45 27.27
CA LEU A 117 26.88 -22.60 28.14
C LEU A 117 26.71 -22.13 29.58
N MET A 118 25.78 -22.73 30.31
CA MET A 118 25.58 -22.42 31.73
C MET A 118 26.83 -22.72 32.58
N SER A 119 27.63 -23.71 32.19
CA SER A 119 28.91 -24.00 32.85
C SER A 119 29.87 -22.81 32.80
N ASP A 120 29.98 -22.19 31.63
CA ASP A 120 30.95 -21.15 31.36
C ASP A 120 30.51 -19.87 32.06
N LEU A 121 29.21 -19.57 32.01
CA LEU A 121 28.63 -18.46 32.77
C LEU A 121 28.86 -18.60 34.27
N ILE A 122 28.69 -19.80 34.84
CA ILE A 122 28.93 -20.04 36.28
C ILE A 122 30.40 -19.76 36.62
N VAL A 123 31.33 -20.23 35.79
CA VAL A 123 32.77 -20.01 35.98
C VAL A 123 33.12 -18.52 35.90
N ASP A 124 32.59 -17.82 34.89
CA ASP A 124 32.94 -16.42 34.61
C ASP A 124 32.32 -15.43 35.58
N THR A 125 31.09 -15.72 36.05
CA THR A 125 30.30 -14.78 36.86
C THR A 125 30.24 -15.16 38.34
N GLY A 126 30.61 -16.39 38.70
CA GLY A 126 30.46 -16.91 40.06
C GLY A 126 28.99 -17.15 40.46
N LEU A 127 28.07 -17.25 39.49
CA LEU A 127 26.65 -17.49 39.75
C LEU A 127 26.44 -18.80 40.52
N ASN A 128 25.61 -18.75 41.56
CA ASN A 128 25.24 -19.90 42.36
C ASN A 128 23.73 -20.17 42.25
N PHE A 129 23.37 -21.42 41.98
CA PHE A 129 21.97 -21.84 41.81
C PHE A 129 21.51 -22.61 43.04
N GLU A 130 20.42 -22.18 43.69
CA GLU A 130 19.89 -22.82 44.91
C GLU A 130 19.38 -24.25 44.71
N LYS A 131 19.01 -24.63 43.47
CA LYS A 131 18.39 -25.94 43.16
C LYS A 131 19.20 -26.74 42.17
N SER A 132 19.11 -26.37 40.90
CA SER A 132 19.75 -27.07 39.78
C SER A 132 20.16 -26.07 38.72
N ILE A 133 21.33 -26.30 38.12
CA ILE A 133 21.81 -25.55 36.98
C ILE A 133 20.81 -25.75 35.83
N PRO A 134 20.34 -24.67 35.17
CA PRO A 134 19.52 -24.78 33.97
C PRO A 134 20.23 -25.61 32.90
N ASP A 135 19.46 -26.45 32.22
CA ASP A 135 19.96 -27.24 31.09
C ASP A 135 19.99 -26.45 29.78
N HIS A 136 19.37 -25.27 29.72
CA HIS A 136 19.43 -24.37 28.57
C HIS A 136 20.38 -23.19 28.82
N GLY A 137 21.22 -22.92 27.83
CA GLY A 137 22.12 -21.77 27.79
C GLY A 137 21.45 -20.53 27.19
N PRO A 138 21.79 -19.30 27.63
CA PRO A 138 21.31 -18.08 26.99
C PRO A 138 21.81 -17.98 25.55
N ILE A 139 20.90 -17.53 24.67
CA ILE A 139 21.23 -17.08 23.32
C ILE A 139 21.14 -15.56 23.30
N VAL A 140 22.17 -14.92 22.77
CA VAL A 140 22.25 -13.46 22.64
C VAL A 140 22.52 -13.12 21.18
N TRP A 141 21.84 -12.12 20.64
CA TRP A 141 22.13 -11.61 19.31
C TRP A 141 22.01 -10.09 19.28
N THR A 142 22.82 -9.45 18.45
CA THR A 142 22.88 -8.00 18.36
C THR A 142 22.43 -7.56 16.97
N ILE A 143 21.37 -6.74 16.92
CA ILE A 143 20.86 -6.15 15.69
C ILE A 143 21.18 -4.67 15.62
N ASN A 144 21.62 -4.21 14.45
CA ASN A 144 21.87 -2.80 14.19
C ASN A 144 20.63 -2.13 13.59
N VAL A 145 19.83 -1.49 14.45
CA VAL A 145 18.59 -0.81 14.04
C VAL A 145 18.87 0.67 13.70
N LYS A 146 19.63 0.95 12.64
CA LYS A 146 19.77 2.32 12.14
C LYS A 146 18.60 2.69 11.21
N LYS A 147 17.63 3.38 11.80
CA LYS A 147 16.62 4.31 11.25
C LYS A 147 15.73 3.79 10.12
N ASP A 148 14.54 3.33 10.49
CA ASP A 148 13.23 3.75 9.93
C ASP A 148 12.14 2.82 10.48
N ILE A 149 11.57 3.15 11.64
CA ILE A 149 10.35 2.50 12.13
C ILE A 149 9.39 3.58 12.62
N ALA A 150 8.38 3.85 11.80
CA ALA A 150 7.14 4.45 12.26
C ALA A 150 5.98 3.71 11.61
N CYS A 151 5.33 2.80 12.35
CA CYS A 151 3.91 2.58 12.13
C CYS A 151 3.23 2.07 13.41
N ASN A 152 2.21 2.80 13.84
CA ASN A 152 1.19 2.37 14.79
C ASN A 152 -0.06 1.98 13.98
N THR A 153 -0.63 0.82 14.27
CA THR A 153 -1.94 0.39 13.77
C THR A 153 -3.03 0.70 14.79
N SER A 154 -4.03 1.47 14.37
CA SER A 154 -5.33 1.48 15.03
C SER A 154 -6.42 1.65 13.97
N SER A 155 -7.26 0.63 13.88
CA SER A 155 -8.47 0.51 13.06
C SER A 155 -9.49 1.57 13.41
N ILE A 156 -10.18 2.17 12.42
CA ILE A 156 -11.58 2.66 12.52
C ILE A 156 -12.17 2.97 11.13
N ALA A 157 -13.45 2.61 11.01
CA ALA A 157 -14.59 3.07 10.18
C ALA A 157 -14.43 3.59 8.74
N GLN A 158 -15.36 3.13 7.90
CA GLN A 158 -15.56 3.52 6.51
C GLN A 158 -16.18 4.92 6.39
N ALA A 159 -15.63 5.75 5.52
CA ALA A 159 -16.13 7.08 5.19
C ALA A 159 -17.44 7.04 4.35
N PRO A 160 -18.22 8.14 4.33
CA PRO A 160 -19.53 8.19 3.67
C PRO A 160 -19.44 7.98 2.16
N ASN A 161 -20.43 7.26 1.64
CA ASN A 161 -20.58 6.88 0.25
C ASN A 161 -20.97 8.12 -0.60
N THR A 162 -20.07 8.63 -1.45
CA THR A 162 -20.47 9.51 -2.55
C THR A 162 -20.95 8.62 -3.70
N ASP A 163 -22.27 8.43 -3.83
CA ASP A 163 -22.92 7.52 -4.80
C ASP A 163 -22.76 7.91 -6.29
N ARG A 164 -21.81 8.79 -6.63
CA ARG A 164 -21.57 9.19 -8.03
C ARG A 164 -20.82 8.09 -8.80
N PRO A 165 -21.25 7.76 -10.04
CA PRO A 165 -20.60 6.76 -10.86
C PRO A 165 -19.17 7.19 -11.22
N ARG A 166 -18.20 6.29 -11.07
CA ARG A 166 -16.82 6.52 -11.52
C ARG A 166 -16.70 6.13 -12.98
N TYR A 167 -16.31 7.04 -13.87
CA TYR A 167 -16.18 6.76 -15.30
C TYR A 167 -14.82 6.17 -15.71
N ASN A 168 -14.79 5.36 -16.76
CA ASN A 168 -13.57 4.79 -17.33
C ASN A 168 -13.00 5.71 -18.42
N LEU A 169 -12.25 6.73 -18.00
CA LEU A 169 -11.67 7.75 -18.88
C LEU A 169 -10.66 7.21 -19.91
N LYS A 170 -10.18 5.96 -19.75
CA LYS A 170 -9.32 5.32 -20.77
C LYS A 170 -10.06 4.89 -22.03
N ARG A 171 -11.39 4.80 -21.95
CA ARG A 171 -12.28 4.47 -23.07
C ARG A 171 -13.18 5.66 -23.37
N PHE A 172 -12.58 6.84 -23.43
CA PHE A 172 -13.30 8.06 -23.76
C PHE A 172 -13.70 8.05 -25.24
N PRO A 173 -14.96 8.35 -25.59
CA PRO A 173 -15.42 8.30 -26.98
C PRO A 173 -14.79 9.43 -27.80
N LEU A 174 -14.33 9.11 -29.02
CA LEU A 174 -13.76 10.10 -29.95
C LEU A 174 -14.80 11.09 -30.47
N ASN A 175 -16.08 10.70 -30.45
CA ASN A 175 -17.23 11.46 -30.91
C ASN A 175 -18.04 12.06 -29.75
N PHE A 176 -17.42 12.26 -28.58
CA PHE A 176 -18.05 12.90 -27.42
C PHE A 176 -18.67 14.25 -27.83
N LEU A 177 -19.96 14.46 -27.54
CA LEU A 177 -20.75 15.62 -27.94
C LEU A 177 -20.96 15.81 -29.46
N ASN A 178 -20.50 14.92 -30.34
CA ASN A 178 -20.70 15.13 -31.79
C ASN A 178 -22.05 14.59 -32.31
N ASN A 179 -22.75 13.74 -31.53
CA ASN A 179 -23.92 12.98 -32.01
C ASN A 179 -25.22 13.30 -31.25
N ASN A 180 -25.24 14.30 -30.37
CA ASN A 180 -26.37 14.55 -29.48
C ASN A 180 -27.26 15.68 -30.01
N THR A 181 -28.53 15.35 -30.29
CA THR A 181 -29.51 16.23 -30.92
C THR A 181 -29.92 17.41 -30.06
N HIS A 182 -29.65 17.39 -28.75
CA HIS A 182 -30.02 18.45 -27.80
C HIS A 182 -28.90 19.44 -27.48
N ILE A 183 -27.75 19.31 -28.14
CA ILE A 183 -26.59 20.16 -27.88
C ILE A 183 -26.87 21.59 -28.28
N GLN A 184 -27.47 21.81 -29.46
CA GLN A 184 -27.71 23.16 -29.96
C GLN A 184 -28.65 23.94 -29.02
N ASP A 185 -29.74 23.32 -28.56
CA ASP A 185 -30.64 23.92 -27.58
C ASP A 185 -29.91 24.33 -26.29
N THR A 186 -28.90 23.56 -25.87
CA THR A 186 -28.12 23.86 -24.66
C THR A 186 -27.10 24.97 -24.92
N ILE A 187 -26.48 25.01 -26.10
CA ILE A 187 -25.60 26.10 -26.53
C ILE A 187 -26.39 27.42 -26.55
N ASP A 188 -27.57 27.41 -27.15
CA ASP A 188 -28.42 28.60 -27.28
C ASP A 188 -28.86 29.12 -25.90
N LYS A 189 -29.15 28.22 -24.95
CA LYS A 189 -29.41 28.60 -23.54
C LYS A 189 -28.20 29.24 -22.88
N ILE A 190 -27.01 28.64 -23.00
CA ILE A 190 -25.77 29.20 -22.43
C ILE A 190 -25.52 30.60 -23.01
N GLU A 191 -25.66 30.77 -24.32
CA GLU A 191 -25.53 32.09 -24.96
C GLU A 191 -26.56 33.09 -24.45
N HIS A 192 -27.81 32.66 -24.30
CA HIS A 192 -28.87 33.51 -23.76
C HIS A 192 -28.56 33.98 -22.33
N GLU A 193 -28.11 33.08 -21.46
CA GLU A 193 -27.71 33.41 -20.08
C GLU A 193 -26.53 34.40 -20.04
N LEU A 194 -25.54 34.22 -20.90
CA LEU A 194 -24.37 35.10 -20.96
C LEU A 194 -24.70 36.49 -21.53
N VAL A 195 -25.47 36.55 -22.62
CA VAL A 195 -25.72 37.81 -23.34
C VAL A 195 -26.87 38.59 -22.71
N THR A 196 -27.97 37.90 -22.37
CA THR A 196 -29.22 38.55 -21.92
C THR A 196 -29.23 38.71 -20.41
N ASN A 197 -29.07 37.61 -19.67
CA ASN A 197 -29.20 37.61 -18.21
C ASN A 197 -27.90 38.03 -17.51
N LYS A 198 -26.77 37.96 -18.22
CA LYS A 198 -25.42 38.19 -17.69
C LYS A 198 -25.15 37.32 -16.45
N ASP A 199 -25.72 36.13 -16.43
CA ASP A 199 -25.62 35.17 -15.34
C ASP A 199 -24.63 34.06 -15.69
N ILE A 200 -23.39 34.25 -15.23
CA ILE A 200 -22.30 33.30 -15.44
C ILE A 200 -22.49 31.99 -14.67
N ASN A 201 -23.22 32.01 -13.56
CA ASN A 201 -23.46 30.81 -12.74
C ASN A 201 -24.45 29.86 -13.43
N SER A 202 -25.56 30.41 -13.92
CA SER A 202 -26.55 29.65 -14.69
C SER A 202 -25.93 29.11 -15.99
N ALA A 203 -25.21 29.96 -16.74
CA ALA A 203 -24.51 29.54 -17.96
C ALA A 203 -23.50 28.40 -17.70
N TYR A 204 -22.71 28.49 -16.64
CA TYR A 204 -21.73 27.45 -16.32
C TYR A 204 -22.39 26.17 -15.80
N THR A 205 -23.50 26.27 -15.06
CA THR A 205 -24.26 25.10 -14.59
C THR A 205 -24.88 24.31 -15.75
N GLU A 206 -25.39 25.01 -16.77
CA GLU A 206 -25.87 24.38 -18.01
C GLU A 206 -24.71 23.68 -18.77
N PHE A 207 -23.52 24.31 -18.81
CA PHE A 207 -22.32 23.69 -19.38
C PHE A 207 -21.90 22.40 -18.64
N VAL A 208 -21.89 22.42 -17.31
CA VAL A 208 -21.57 21.23 -16.49
C VAL A 208 -22.62 20.13 -16.73
N THR A 209 -23.90 20.49 -16.73
CA THR A 209 -25.02 19.56 -16.94
C THR A 209 -24.95 18.89 -18.31
N LEU A 210 -24.57 19.65 -19.35
CA LEU A 210 -24.35 19.12 -20.69
C LEU A 210 -23.28 18.01 -20.70
N ILE A 211 -22.14 18.27 -20.07
CA ILE A 211 -21.03 17.31 -19.97
C ILE A 211 -21.45 16.10 -19.14
N GLU A 212 -22.07 16.30 -17.98
CA GLU A 212 -22.50 15.21 -17.10
C GLU A 212 -23.49 14.26 -17.80
N LYS A 213 -24.44 14.82 -18.56
CA LYS A 213 -25.42 14.04 -19.33
C LYS A 213 -24.73 13.22 -20.42
N GLU A 214 -23.89 13.84 -21.23
CA GLU A 214 -23.16 13.13 -22.31
C GLU A 214 -22.24 12.05 -21.73
N MET A 215 -21.56 12.34 -20.61
CA MET A 215 -20.70 11.36 -19.94
C MET A 215 -21.49 10.14 -19.46
N LYS A 216 -22.68 10.35 -18.89
CA LYS A 216 -23.56 9.28 -18.43
C LYS A 216 -23.99 8.36 -19.57
N ASP A 217 -24.24 8.92 -20.75
CA ASP A 217 -24.77 8.20 -21.89
C ASP A 217 -23.67 7.49 -22.70
N THR A 218 -22.47 8.09 -22.79
CA THR A 218 -21.43 7.65 -23.74
C THR A 218 -20.19 7.06 -23.08
N VAL A 219 -19.88 7.39 -21.83
CA VAL A 219 -18.64 6.96 -21.17
C VAL A 219 -18.90 5.75 -20.28
N PRO A 220 -18.18 4.62 -20.47
CA PRO A 220 -18.39 3.43 -19.66
C PRO A 220 -18.12 3.66 -18.17
N VAL A 221 -19.07 3.32 -17.31
CA VAL A 221 -18.91 3.38 -15.84
C VAL A 221 -18.01 2.23 -15.35
N LEU A 222 -17.05 2.54 -14.50
CA LEU A 222 -16.28 1.57 -13.72
C LEU A 222 -17.23 0.89 -12.74
N LYS A 223 -17.44 -0.42 -12.91
CA LYS A 223 -18.23 -1.23 -11.97
C LYS A 223 -17.57 -1.17 -10.60
N THR A 224 -18.17 -0.44 -9.66
CA THR A 224 -17.85 -0.58 -8.23
C THR A 224 -18.23 -2.01 -7.82
N PRO A 225 -17.42 -2.70 -6.99
CA PRO A 225 -17.84 -3.97 -6.41
C PRO A 225 -18.98 -3.69 -5.43
N THR A 226 -20.21 -3.70 -5.90
CA THR A 226 -21.39 -3.59 -5.04
C THR A 226 -21.62 -4.92 -4.33
N GLY A 227 -21.53 -4.88 -3.00
CA GLY A 227 -21.94 -5.96 -2.11
C GLY A 227 -20.97 -7.13 -1.96
N PRO A 228 -21.15 -7.97 -0.90
CA PRO A 228 -20.36 -9.16 -0.68
C PRO A 228 -20.62 -10.09 -1.86
N SER A 229 -19.68 -10.12 -2.79
CA SER A 229 -19.80 -10.88 -4.01
C SER A 229 -19.88 -12.37 -3.71
N SER A 230 -21.10 -12.88 -3.51
CA SER A 230 -21.44 -14.24 -3.83
C SER A 230 -21.05 -14.43 -5.30
N ASN A 231 -19.99 -15.23 -5.53
CA ASN A 231 -19.40 -15.63 -6.82
C ASN A 231 -18.04 -15.03 -7.24
N LYS A 232 -17.36 -14.19 -6.43
CA LYS A 232 -15.90 -13.92 -6.68
C LYS A 232 -14.95 -15.04 -6.21
N ARG A 233 -15.48 -16.19 -5.76
CA ARG A 233 -14.65 -17.35 -5.40
C ARG A 233 -13.91 -18.01 -6.57
N LYS A 234 -14.03 -17.54 -7.82
CA LYS A 234 -13.41 -18.22 -8.99
C LYS A 234 -12.26 -17.52 -9.70
N LYS A 235 -11.96 -16.24 -9.44
CA LYS A 235 -10.76 -15.60 -10.03
C LYS A 235 -9.47 -15.79 -9.21
N SER A 236 -9.57 -16.25 -7.96
CA SER A 236 -8.40 -16.64 -7.15
C SER A 236 -7.99 -18.12 -7.28
N LEU A 237 -8.66 -18.90 -8.14
CA LEU A 237 -8.56 -20.37 -8.12
C LEU A 237 -7.60 -21.00 -9.14
N ARG A 238 -6.83 -20.21 -9.88
CA ARG A 238 -5.59 -20.72 -10.49
C ARG A 238 -4.44 -19.89 -9.96
N LYS A 239 -3.76 -20.44 -8.96
CA LYS A 239 -2.43 -19.96 -8.55
C LYS A 239 -1.60 -19.84 -9.84
N PRO A 240 -1.07 -18.66 -10.20
CA PRO A 240 -0.42 -18.46 -11.50
C PRO A 240 0.85 -19.32 -11.68
N TYR A 241 1.41 -19.79 -10.57
CA TYR A 241 2.51 -20.74 -10.49
C TYR A 241 2.09 -22.22 -10.56
N TRP A 242 0.79 -22.53 -10.75
CA TRP A 242 0.29 -23.91 -10.77
C TRP A 242 0.55 -24.57 -12.13
N THR A 243 1.44 -25.54 -12.16
CA THR A 243 1.87 -26.24 -13.38
C THR A 243 1.10 -27.55 -13.62
N GLU A 244 1.25 -28.13 -14.81
CA GLU A 244 0.75 -29.48 -15.11
C GLU A 244 1.43 -30.54 -14.24
N GLU A 245 2.71 -30.35 -13.95
CA GLU A 245 3.48 -31.22 -13.06
C GLU A 245 2.93 -31.20 -11.63
N LEU A 246 2.59 -30.02 -11.11
CA LEU A 246 1.89 -29.90 -9.82
C LEU A 246 0.53 -30.59 -9.81
N THR A 247 -0.19 -30.49 -10.91
CA THR A 247 -1.48 -31.18 -11.07
C THR A 247 -1.30 -32.69 -11.04
N SER A 248 -0.28 -33.21 -11.73
CA SER A 248 0.08 -34.64 -11.74
C SER A 248 0.45 -35.15 -10.34
N LEU A 249 1.31 -34.43 -9.62
CA LEU A 249 1.69 -34.79 -8.25
C LEU A 249 0.51 -34.70 -7.28
N TRP A 250 -0.32 -33.65 -7.37
CA TRP A 250 -1.51 -33.52 -6.53
C TRP A 250 -2.49 -34.68 -6.71
N ASN A 251 -2.70 -35.12 -7.95
CA ASN A 251 -3.52 -36.30 -8.25
C ASN A 251 -2.93 -37.58 -7.62
N LYS A 252 -1.60 -37.75 -7.65
CA LYS A 252 -0.90 -38.86 -6.97
C LYS A 252 -1.04 -38.79 -5.45
N VAL A 253 -0.93 -37.60 -4.85
CA VAL A 253 -1.18 -37.36 -3.40
C VAL A 253 -2.59 -37.84 -3.04
N CYS A 254 -3.61 -37.36 -3.77
CA CYS A 254 -5.01 -37.71 -3.53
C CYS A 254 -5.26 -39.22 -3.69
N PHE A 255 -4.59 -39.86 -4.65
CA PHE A 255 -4.70 -41.30 -4.87
C PHE A 255 -4.10 -42.11 -3.71
N LYS A 256 -2.87 -41.79 -3.28
CA LYS A 256 -2.20 -42.48 -2.17
C LYS A 256 -2.89 -42.25 -0.83
N GLU A 257 -3.41 -41.05 -0.61
CA GLU A 257 -4.23 -40.74 0.56
C GLU A 257 -5.47 -41.64 0.64
N LYS A 258 -6.21 -41.79 -0.48
CA LYS A 258 -7.37 -42.69 -0.55
C LYS A 258 -6.99 -44.15 -0.31
N GLN A 259 -5.86 -44.63 -0.82
CA GLN A 259 -5.39 -45.99 -0.57
C GLN A 259 -5.09 -46.23 0.91
N TRP A 260 -4.39 -45.29 1.55
CA TRP A 260 -4.07 -45.35 2.98
C TRP A 260 -5.35 -45.32 3.85
N LEU A 261 -6.28 -44.41 3.57
CA LEU A 261 -7.52 -44.25 4.35
C LEU A 261 -8.47 -45.45 4.21
N LYS A 262 -8.50 -46.11 3.04
CA LYS A 262 -9.34 -47.31 2.79
C LYS A 262 -8.72 -48.61 3.31
N CYS A 263 -7.46 -48.61 3.75
CA CYS A 263 -6.79 -49.79 4.25
C CYS A 263 -7.34 -50.18 5.65
N LYS A 264 -8.14 -51.25 5.69
CA LYS A 264 -8.73 -51.81 6.93
C LYS A 264 -7.91 -52.94 7.55
N ASN A 265 -6.92 -53.49 6.84
CA ASN A 265 -6.19 -54.69 7.22
C ASN A 265 -4.73 -54.41 7.60
N CYS A 266 -4.17 -55.25 8.47
CA CYS A 266 -2.76 -55.38 8.88
C CYS A 266 -1.94 -54.09 9.07
N THR A 267 -1.53 -53.85 10.31
CA THR A 267 -0.75 -52.68 10.76
C THR A 267 0.48 -52.37 9.89
N ASN A 268 1.16 -53.40 9.39
CA ASN A 268 2.35 -53.25 8.54
C ASN A 268 2.04 -52.65 7.16
N LEU A 269 0.98 -53.11 6.50
CA LEU A 269 0.56 -52.60 5.19
C LEU A 269 0.07 -51.14 5.31
N ARG A 270 -0.69 -50.83 6.37
CA ARG A 270 -1.15 -49.47 6.64
C ARG A 270 0.02 -48.51 6.92
N ARG A 271 1.08 -48.97 7.58
CA ARG A 271 2.31 -48.19 7.80
C ARG A 271 3.03 -47.91 6.49
N GLN A 272 3.17 -48.90 5.61
CA GLN A 272 3.78 -48.73 4.29
C GLN A 272 3.00 -47.72 3.42
N LEU A 273 1.67 -47.86 3.34
CA LEU A 273 0.82 -46.92 2.57
C LEU A 273 0.88 -45.49 3.11
N LYS A 274 0.99 -45.33 4.44
CA LYS A 274 1.21 -44.03 5.08
C LYS A 274 2.55 -43.42 4.65
N GLN A 275 3.62 -44.21 4.64
CA GLN A 275 4.95 -43.77 4.23
C GLN A 275 4.97 -43.34 2.75
N GLU A 276 4.32 -44.11 1.87
CA GLU A 276 4.18 -43.75 0.45
C GLU A 276 3.39 -42.45 0.24
N PHE A 277 2.29 -42.26 0.99
CA PHE A 277 1.53 -41.01 0.98
C PHE A 277 2.38 -39.82 1.43
N CYS A 278 3.09 -39.94 2.55
CA CYS A 278 3.98 -38.90 3.06
C CYS A 278 5.07 -38.55 2.04
N ASN A 279 5.70 -39.53 1.41
CA ASN A 279 6.74 -39.30 0.41
C ASN A 279 6.21 -38.51 -0.80
N ILE A 280 5.05 -38.90 -1.36
CA ILE A 280 4.48 -38.17 -2.51
C ILE A 280 4.00 -36.77 -2.10
N ARG A 281 3.47 -36.61 -0.89
CA ARG A 281 3.09 -35.30 -0.36
C ARG A 281 4.29 -34.36 -0.22
N ASN A 282 5.40 -34.84 0.35
CA ASN A 282 6.63 -34.05 0.46
C ASN A 282 7.17 -33.64 -0.91
N GLN A 283 7.09 -34.52 -1.92
CA GLN A 283 7.46 -34.17 -3.30
C GLN A 283 6.55 -33.08 -3.88
N PHE A 284 5.23 -33.19 -3.69
CA PHE A 284 4.28 -32.16 -4.11
C PHE A 284 4.57 -30.82 -3.42
N ASP A 285 4.74 -30.82 -2.11
CA ASP A 285 4.99 -29.61 -1.32
C ASP A 285 6.31 -28.94 -1.74
N LYS A 286 7.38 -29.71 -1.97
CA LYS A 286 8.66 -29.22 -2.49
C LYS A 286 8.51 -28.57 -3.88
N LEU A 287 7.81 -29.23 -4.81
CA LEU A 287 7.58 -28.67 -6.14
C LEU A 287 6.70 -27.41 -6.10
N ASN A 288 5.68 -27.40 -5.24
CA ASN A 288 4.75 -26.28 -5.09
C ASN A 288 5.47 -25.04 -4.53
N ARG A 289 6.39 -25.22 -3.59
CA ARG A 289 7.28 -24.16 -3.11
C ARG A 289 8.18 -23.63 -4.22
N ASN A 290 8.89 -24.52 -4.93
CA ASN A 290 9.81 -24.15 -6.00
C ASN A 290 9.10 -23.35 -7.13
N THR A 291 7.98 -23.86 -7.63
CA THR A 291 7.19 -23.20 -8.69
C THR A 291 6.63 -21.85 -8.26
N LYS A 292 6.12 -21.75 -7.02
CA LYS A 292 5.67 -20.47 -6.44
C LYS A 292 6.80 -19.45 -6.39
N ARG A 293 7.98 -19.88 -5.94
CA ARG A 293 9.15 -19.01 -5.79
C ARG A 293 9.72 -18.55 -7.14
N ASN A 294 9.85 -19.45 -8.11
CA ASN A 294 10.26 -19.09 -9.47
C ASN A 294 9.30 -18.10 -10.12
N PHE A 295 8.01 -18.22 -9.84
CA PHE A 295 7.03 -17.23 -10.29
C PHE A 295 7.30 -15.86 -9.62
N GLN A 296 7.51 -15.82 -8.31
CA GLN A 296 7.83 -14.56 -7.61
C GLN A 296 9.11 -13.89 -8.13
N LEU A 297 10.17 -14.65 -8.41
CA LEU A 297 11.41 -14.12 -8.99
C LEU A 297 11.19 -13.52 -10.38
N LYS A 298 10.41 -14.17 -11.24
CA LYS A 298 10.06 -13.62 -12.57
C LYS A 298 9.29 -12.31 -12.43
N GLU A 299 8.38 -12.22 -11.47
CA GLU A 299 7.63 -10.99 -11.20
C GLU A 299 8.54 -9.88 -10.64
N GLN A 300 9.55 -10.21 -9.83
CA GLN A 300 10.57 -9.26 -9.35
C GLN A 300 11.48 -8.74 -10.48
N ASP A 301 11.91 -9.62 -11.38
CA ASP A 301 12.69 -9.23 -12.57
C ASP A 301 11.86 -8.34 -13.51
N ASN A 302 10.59 -8.68 -13.73
CA ASN A 302 9.63 -7.84 -14.45
C ASN A 302 9.49 -6.45 -13.82
N LEU A 303 9.39 -6.37 -12.49
CA LEU A 303 9.37 -5.12 -11.75
C LEU A 303 10.64 -4.29 -11.95
N SER A 304 11.80 -4.94 -11.88
CA SER A 304 13.10 -4.29 -12.08
C SER A 304 13.24 -3.71 -13.48
N LYS A 305 12.78 -4.44 -14.50
CA LYS A 305 12.70 -3.96 -15.89
C LYS A 305 11.75 -2.79 -16.04
N LEU A 306 10.56 -2.85 -15.42
CA LEU A 306 9.60 -1.74 -15.44
C LEU A 306 10.18 -0.48 -14.80
N PHE A 307 10.91 -0.62 -13.69
CA PHE A 307 11.60 0.49 -13.03
C PHE A 307 12.64 1.16 -13.96
N GLN A 308 13.44 0.36 -14.65
CA GLN A 308 14.46 0.84 -15.59
C GLN A 308 13.86 1.48 -16.86
N SER A 309 12.67 1.03 -17.29
CA SER A 309 12.06 1.44 -18.57
C SER A 309 11.46 2.85 -18.63
N SER A 310 11.69 3.72 -17.62
CA SER A 310 11.01 5.03 -17.46
C SER A 310 9.48 4.97 -17.39
N ASN A 311 8.87 3.77 -17.43
CA ASN A 311 7.43 3.56 -17.26
C ASN A 311 7.05 3.52 -15.77
N THR A 312 7.33 4.62 -15.09
CA THR A 312 7.08 4.80 -13.64
C THR A 312 5.62 4.55 -13.26
N ARG A 313 4.68 4.86 -14.16
CA ARG A 313 3.24 4.66 -13.95
C ARG A 313 2.88 3.18 -13.80
N ASP A 314 3.36 2.33 -14.71
CA ASP A 314 3.04 0.90 -14.67
C ASP A 314 3.81 0.19 -13.54
N PHE A 315 5.03 0.63 -13.23
CA PHE A 315 5.77 0.20 -12.04
C PHE A 315 4.96 0.42 -10.75
N TRP A 316 4.53 1.67 -10.48
CA TRP A 316 3.79 1.99 -9.26
C TRP A 316 2.41 1.35 -9.19
N LYS A 317 1.78 1.10 -10.35
CA LYS A 317 0.52 0.37 -10.44
C LYS A 317 0.72 -1.11 -10.10
N TYR A 318 1.80 -1.71 -10.58
CA TYR A 318 2.12 -3.11 -10.33
C TYR A 318 2.50 -3.33 -8.85
N ILE A 319 3.35 -2.47 -8.28
CA ILE A 319 3.64 -2.42 -6.83
C ILE A 319 2.36 -2.23 -6.00
N GLY A 320 1.48 -1.33 -6.43
CA GLY A 320 0.19 -1.09 -5.76
C GLY A 320 -0.66 -2.36 -5.65
N ASN A 321 -0.62 -3.24 -6.65
CA ASN A 321 -1.38 -4.50 -6.65
C ASN A 321 -0.75 -5.60 -5.76
N ILE A 322 0.54 -5.50 -5.41
CA ILE A 322 1.27 -6.52 -4.66
C ILE A 322 1.03 -6.41 -3.14
N GLY A 323 0.78 -5.22 -2.60
CA GLY A 323 0.57 -5.10 -1.15
C GLY A 323 0.06 -3.75 -0.64
N ILE A 324 0.39 -2.65 -1.31
CA ILE A 324 0.21 -1.32 -0.72
C ILE A 324 -1.18 -0.71 -1.00
N ALA A 325 -1.98 -1.28 -1.91
CA ALA A 325 -3.31 -0.73 -2.24
C ALA A 325 -4.27 -0.66 -1.03
N ASN A 326 -4.13 -1.56 -0.05
CA ASN A 326 -4.98 -1.55 1.15
C ASN A 326 -4.46 -0.62 2.25
N GLU A 327 -3.16 -0.31 2.27
CA GLU A 327 -2.50 0.58 3.24
C GLU A 327 -2.60 2.06 2.86
N ARG A 328 -2.79 2.38 1.57
CA ARG A 328 -3.03 3.75 1.08
C ARG A 328 -4.37 4.37 1.51
N ARG A 329 -5.09 3.75 2.44
CA ARG A 329 -6.20 4.45 3.10
C ARG A 329 -5.59 5.49 4.03
N GLN A 330 -5.32 6.68 3.49
CA GLN A 330 -5.10 7.86 4.31
C GLN A 330 -6.38 8.08 5.12
N ASN A 331 -6.38 7.55 6.34
CA ASN A 331 -7.46 7.78 7.28
C ASN A 331 -7.19 9.16 7.89
N ILE A 332 -7.85 10.18 7.34
CA ILE A 332 -8.01 11.44 8.05
C ILE A 332 -8.76 11.07 9.33
N PRO A 333 -8.16 11.26 10.52
CA PRO A 333 -8.82 10.86 11.74
C PRO A 333 -10.07 11.72 11.92
N PHE A 334 -11.22 11.07 12.13
CA PHE A 334 -12.45 11.72 12.59
C PHE A 334 -12.33 12.02 14.09
N LYS A 335 -11.29 12.78 14.43
CA LYS A 335 -10.95 13.21 15.78
C LYS A 335 -10.05 14.44 15.68
N VAL A 336 -10.39 15.50 16.40
CA VAL A 336 -9.63 16.75 16.43
C VAL A 336 -9.27 17.13 17.86
N LYS A 337 -8.15 17.85 18.01
CA LYS A 337 -7.77 18.52 19.25
C LYS A 337 -8.53 19.83 19.38
N THR A 338 -9.24 20.01 20.48
CA THR A 338 -9.95 21.23 20.87
C THR A 338 -9.30 21.83 22.11
N ASP A 339 -9.71 23.04 22.51
CA ASP A 339 -9.19 23.69 23.73
C ASP A 339 -9.57 22.90 24.99
N GLU A 340 -10.67 22.15 24.94
CA GLU A 340 -11.16 21.27 26.02
C GLU A 340 -10.60 19.84 25.96
N GLY A 341 -9.73 19.53 24.99
CA GLY A 341 -9.11 18.20 24.84
C GLY A 341 -9.24 17.63 23.44
N PHE A 342 -9.99 16.53 23.28
CA PHE A 342 -10.21 15.90 21.98
C PHE A 342 -11.70 15.64 21.74
N SER A 343 -12.17 15.93 20.53
CA SER A 343 -13.53 15.60 20.08
C SER A 343 -13.49 14.64 18.90
N SER A 344 -14.40 13.66 18.90
CA SER A 344 -14.67 12.76 17.77
C SER A 344 -16.08 12.97 17.20
N ASP A 345 -16.76 14.03 17.62
CA ASP A 345 -18.04 14.42 17.04
C ASP A 345 -17.84 14.91 15.60
N VAL A 346 -18.69 14.45 14.68
CA VAL A 346 -18.53 14.69 13.24
C VAL A 346 -18.62 16.17 12.90
N ASP A 347 -19.60 16.87 13.48
CA ASP A 347 -19.84 18.28 13.18
C ASP A 347 -18.71 19.14 13.75
N VAL A 348 -18.28 18.84 14.98
CA VAL A 348 -17.13 19.51 15.61
C VAL A 348 -15.83 19.29 14.82
N VAL A 349 -15.59 18.06 14.35
CA VAL A 349 -14.41 17.74 13.52
C VAL A 349 -14.46 18.55 12.23
N LEU A 350 -15.55 18.48 11.47
CA LEU A 350 -15.67 19.18 10.19
C LEU A 350 -15.57 20.70 10.34
N ASP A 351 -16.21 21.27 11.37
CA ASP A 351 -16.15 22.70 11.64
C ASP A 351 -14.74 23.17 12.05
N LYS A 352 -14.00 22.36 12.83
CA LYS A 352 -12.61 22.67 13.17
C LYS A 352 -11.71 22.68 11.94
N TRP A 353 -11.83 21.67 11.07
CA TRP A 353 -11.08 21.60 9.81
C TRP A 353 -11.40 22.80 8.92
N LYS A 354 -12.69 23.13 8.76
CA LYS A 354 -13.15 24.30 7.99
C LYS A 354 -12.55 25.58 8.55
N THR A 355 -12.74 25.85 9.84
CA THR A 355 -12.33 27.10 10.51
C THR A 355 -10.82 27.30 10.45
N ASP A 356 -10.03 26.26 10.69
CA ASP A 356 -8.56 26.36 10.68
C ASP A 356 -8.03 26.69 9.27
N TYR A 357 -8.58 26.03 8.25
CA TYR A 357 -8.18 26.26 6.86
C TYR A 357 -8.72 27.59 6.34
N GLU A 358 -9.94 27.97 6.73
CA GLU A 358 -10.52 29.28 6.42
C GLU A 358 -9.68 30.42 6.99
N LYS A 359 -9.19 30.30 8.22
CA LYS A 359 -8.26 31.29 8.81
C LYS A 359 -6.95 31.44 8.04
N LEU A 360 -6.47 30.37 7.39
CA LEU A 360 -5.26 30.40 6.57
C LEU A 360 -5.45 31.12 5.23
N PHE A 361 -6.61 30.94 4.60
CA PHE A 361 -6.89 31.52 3.28
C PHE A 361 -7.53 32.89 3.36
N ASN A 362 -8.40 33.08 4.35
CA ASN A 362 -9.20 34.27 4.57
C ASN A 362 -8.75 34.96 5.85
N SER A 363 -7.43 35.00 6.11
CA SER A 363 -6.89 35.76 7.24
C SER A 363 -7.45 37.17 7.17
N GLY A 364 -8.52 37.42 7.93
CA GLY A 364 -9.18 38.72 7.98
C GLY A 364 -8.11 39.74 8.31
N ASP A 365 -8.25 40.91 7.70
CA ASP A 365 -7.36 42.07 7.76
C ASP A 365 -6.87 42.30 9.21
N ASN A 366 -5.81 41.59 9.61
CA ASN A 366 -5.40 41.46 11.01
C ASN A 366 -4.61 42.70 11.45
N GLY A 367 -4.82 43.86 10.82
CA GLY A 367 -4.07 45.10 11.03
C GLY A 367 -2.56 45.01 10.76
N ASN A 368 -2.03 43.80 10.55
CA ASN A 368 -0.65 43.47 10.24
C ASN A 368 -0.40 43.44 8.72
N PHE A 369 -1.22 44.12 7.93
CA PHE A 369 -0.80 44.47 6.59
C PHE A 369 0.46 45.32 6.74
N ASP A 370 1.56 44.88 6.13
CA ASP A 370 2.85 45.57 6.26
C ASP A 370 2.80 46.89 5.50
N ASN A 371 2.19 47.89 6.13
CA ASN A 371 2.06 49.23 5.59
C ASN A 371 3.44 49.84 5.33
N ASN A 372 4.47 49.44 6.07
CA ASN A 372 5.83 49.89 5.80
C ASN A 372 6.35 49.29 4.48
N HIS A 373 6.08 48.02 4.20
CA HIS A 373 6.40 47.42 2.89
C HIS A 373 5.57 48.05 1.77
N LEU A 374 4.27 48.29 1.98
CA LEU A 374 3.41 48.97 1.01
C LEU A 374 3.90 50.39 0.72
N ASP A 375 4.26 51.15 1.74
CA ASP A 375 4.77 52.52 1.61
C ASP A 375 6.17 52.53 0.98
N TRP A 376 7.00 51.52 1.25
CA TRP A 376 8.29 51.31 0.56
C TRP A 376 8.09 51.01 -0.94
N VAL A 377 7.11 50.17 -1.30
CA VAL A 377 6.74 49.88 -2.68
C VAL A 377 6.15 51.13 -3.37
N LYS A 378 5.23 51.85 -2.71
CA LYS A 378 4.59 53.08 -3.22
C LYS A 378 5.57 54.25 -3.34
N GLY A 379 6.59 54.30 -2.50
CA GLY A 379 7.66 55.31 -2.50
C GLY A 379 8.67 55.18 -3.64
N ASN A 380 8.38 54.37 -4.68
CA ASN A 380 9.25 54.10 -5.83
C ASN A 380 10.63 53.47 -5.51
N ASN A 381 10.83 52.93 -4.29
CA ASN A 381 12.09 52.25 -3.94
C ASN A 381 12.14 50.79 -4.42
N HIS A 382 11.00 50.20 -4.79
CA HIS A 382 10.94 48.94 -5.51
C HIS A 382 10.85 49.21 -7.02
N VAL A 383 11.91 48.90 -7.76
CA VAL A 383 11.83 48.86 -9.22
C VAL A 383 11.14 47.56 -9.59
N PHE A 384 9.85 47.63 -9.95
CA PHE A 384 9.21 46.49 -10.61
C PHE A 384 9.93 46.28 -11.94
N PRO A 385 10.33 45.05 -12.29
CA PRO A 385 10.78 44.79 -13.64
C PRO A 385 9.66 45.24 -14.59
N THR A 386 9.96 46.18 -15.49
CA THR A 386 9.06 46.62 -16.55
C THR A 386 8.84 45.47 -17.52
N ARG A 387 8.00 44.51 -17.12
CA ARG A 387 7.41 43.55 -18.04
C ARG A 387 6.29 44.30 -18.73
N ASN A 388 6.36 44.37 -20.07
CA ASN A 388 5.20 44.74 -20.85
C ASN A 388 4.13 43.68 -20.58
N CYS A 389 3.10 44.07 -19.85
CA CYS A 389 1.93 43.26 -19.53
C CYS A 389 0.71 43.69 -20.36
N ASP A 390 0.89 44.53 -21.39
CA ASP A 390 -0.21 44.99 -22.25
C ASP A 390 -0.90 43.79 -22.91
N THR A 391 -0.12 42.75 -23.20
CA THR A 391 -0.61 41.47 -23.73
C THR A 391 -1.53 40.71 -22.78
N LEU A 392 -1.41 40.89 -21.46
CA LEU A 392 -2.31 40.27 -20.48
C LEU A 392 -3.69 40.94 -20.43
N ASN A 393 -3.79 42.18 -20.92
CA ASN A 393 -5.04 42.93 -21.01
C ASN A 393 -5.71 42.77 -22.39
N CYS A 394 -5.09 42.04 -23.33
CA CYS A 394 -5.70 41.74 -24.61
C CYS A 394 -6.91 40.80 -24.42
N PRO A 395 -7.96 40.94 -25.25
CA PRO A 395 -9.06 39.98 -25.24
C PRO A 395 -8.55 38.55 -25.43
N VAL A 396 -9.05 37.64 -24.61
CA VAL A 396 -8.79 36.21 -24.75
C VAL A 396 -9.18 35.77 -26.16
N THR A 397 -8.34 35.00 -26.82
CA THR A 397 -8.60 34.42 -28.13
C THR A 397 -9.02 32.97 -28.01
N LYS A 398 -9.69 32.45 -29.05
CA LYS A 398 -10.03 31.02 -29.12
C LYS A 398 -8.78 30.13 -29.10
N GLN A 399 -7.67 30.61 -29.67
CA GLN A 399 -6.41 29.86 -29.67
C GLN A 399 -5.85 29.71 -28.25
N ASP A 400 -5.98 30.73 -27.40
CA ASP A 400 -5.53 30.66 -26.00
C ASP A 400 -6.25 29.53 -25.26
N VAL A 401 -7.56 29.36 -25.50
CA VAL A 401 -8.38 28.29 -24.92
C VAL A 401 -7.98 26.92 -25.46
N ILE A 402 -7.74 26.80 -26.78
CA ILE A 402 -7.24 25.57 -27.39
C ILE A 402 -5.91 25.16 -26.75
N ASP A 403 -4.98 26.09 -26.60
CA ASP A 403 -3.66 25.85 -26.05
C ASP A 403 -3.72 25.51 -24.55
N ALA A 404 -4.61 26.17 -23.79
CA ALA A 404 -4.87 25.83 -22.39
C ALA A 404 -5.42 24.40 -22.25
N VAL A 405 -6.51 24.09 -22.96
CA VAL A 405 -7.16 22.76 -22.94
C VAL A 405 -6.18 21.65 -23.35
N ASN A 406 -5.33 21.88 -24.36
CA ASN A 406 -4.36 20.89 -24.80
C ASN A 406 -3.22 20.67 -23.79
N ARG A 407 -2.85 21.70 -23.02
CA ARG A 407 -1.85 21.61 -21.95
C ARG A 407 -2.36 20.93 -20.69
N THR A 408 -3.68 20.85 -20.48
CA THR A 408 -4.26 20.14 -19.33
C THR A 408 -3.80 18.68 -19.27
N LYS A 409 -3.41 18.22 -18.08
CA LYS A 409 -2.93 16.84 -17.88
C LYS A 409 -4.13 15.89 -17.82
N LEU A 410 -4.12 14.86 -18.66
CA LEU A 410 -5.14 13.79 -18.64
C LEU A 410 -5.00 12.87 -17.42
N ASN A 411 -6.08 12.16 -17.09
CA ASN A 411 -6.18 11.21 -15.98
C ASN A 411 -5.82 11.83 -14.62
N LYS A 412 -6.13 13.11 -14.43
CA LYS A 412 -5.99 13.80 -13.14
C LYS A 412 -7.29 13.75 -12.35
N ALA A 413 -7.20 14.08 -11.07
CA ALA A 413 -8.38 14.22 -10.23
C ALA A 413 -9.24 15.37 -10.76
N VAL A 414 -10.55 15.17 -10.74
CA VAL A 414 -11.53 16.20 -11.13
C VAL A 414 -11.73 17.19 -9.98
N GLY A 415 -12.09 18.42 -10.32
CA GLY A 415 -12.46 19.44 -9.36
C GLY A 415 -13.87 19.23 -8.80
N PHE A 416 -14.40 20.26 -8.14
CA PHE A 416 -15.74 20.25 -7.55
C PHE A 416 -16.88 20.18 -8.58
N ASP A 417 -16.58 20.50 -9.85
CA ASP A 417 -17.47 20.37 -11.00
C ASP A 417 -17.56 18.94 -11.56
N TYR A 418 -16.68 18.04 -11.11
CA TYR A 418 -16.56 16.67 -11.59
C TYR A 418 -16.26 16.54 -13.10
N ILE A 419 -15.77 17.59 -13.75
CA ILE A 419 -15.44 17.59 -15.18
C ILE A 419 -14.03 17.02 -15.38
N PRO A 420 -13.85 15.91 -16.11
CA PRO A 420 -12.52 15.41 -16.47
C PRO A 420 -11.91 16.22 -17.63
N ALA A 421 -10.60 16.42 -17.61
CA ALA A 421 -9.88 17.07 -18.70
C ALA A 421 -10.12 16.40 -20.06
N GLU A 422 -10.35 15.08 -20.08
CA GLU A 422 -10.71 14.30 -21.25
C GLU A 422 -11.97 14.83 -21.96
N SER A 423 -12.99 15.27 -21.21
CA SER A 423 -14.24 15.74 -21.80
C SER A 423 -14.12 17.12 -22.43
N LEU A 424 -13.09 17.90 -22.11
CA LEU A 424 -12.90 19.25 -22.63
C LEU A 424 -12.22 19.28 -23.99
N ARG A 425 -11.58 18.18 -24.41
CA ARG A 425 -10.79 18.09 -25.66
C ARG A 425 -11.64 17.83 -26.90
N ASN A 426 -12.70 18.60 -27.07
CA ASN A 426 -13.53 18.60 -28.28
C ASN A 426 -13.89 20.05 -28.66
N SER A 427 -14.21 20.28 -29.94
CA SER A 427 -14.45 21.63 -30.45
C SER A 427 -15.64 22.32 -29.80
N ILE A 428 -16.70 21.58 -29.44
CA ILE A 428 -17.90 22.14 -28.82
C ILE A 428 -17.58 22.67 -27.42
N CYS A 429 -16.86 21.89 -26.61
CA CYS A 429 -16.40 22.34 -25.30
C CYS A 429 -15.44 23.53 -25.41
N ILE A 430 -14.51 23.52 -26.37
CA ILE A 430 -13.60 24.66 -26.59
C ILE A 430 -14.39 25.94 -26.93
N ASP A 431 -15.42 25.83 -27.76
CA ASP A 431 -16.26 26.97 -28.16
C ASP A 431 -17.06 27.53 -26.98
N LEU A 432 -17.63 26.66 -26.16
CA LEU A 432 -18.36 27.03 -24.96
C LEU A 432 -17.44 27.63 -23.89
N LEU A 433 -16.28 27.02 -23.65
CA LEU A 433 -15.26 27.55 -22.74
C LEU A 433 -14.77 28.92 -23.19
N PHE A 434 -14.55 29.11 -24.50
CA PHE A 434 -14.16 30.42 -25.03
C PHE A 434 -15.18 31.51 -24.72
N LYS A 435 -16.48 31.22 -24.86
CA LYS A 435 -17.55 32.16 -24.51
C LYS A 435 -17.59 32.46 -23.01
N LEU A 436 -17.51 31.42 -22.18
CA LEU A 436 -17.50 31.53 -20.72
C LEU A 436 -16.31 32.38 -20.24
N ILE A 437 -15.09 32.04 -20.68
CA ILE A 437 -13.85 32.72 -20.29
C ILE A 437 -13.84 34.17 -20.82
N SER A 438 -14.28 34.40 -22.05
CA SER A 438 -14.39 35.76 -22.60
C SER A 438 -15.36 36.62 -21.81
N PHE A 439 -16.51 36.08 -21.42
CA PHE A 439 -17.45 36.76 -20.54
C PHE A 439 -16.80 37.07 -19.19
N CYS A 440 -16.09 36.10 -18.60
CA CYS A 440 -15.42 36.30 -17.31
C CYS A 440 -14.39 37.41 -17.38
N PHE A 441 -13.56 37.40 -18.42
CA PHE A 441 -12.52 38.39 -18.66
C PHE A 441 -13.10 39.80 -18.85
N GLN A 442 -14.17 39.95 -19.64
CA GLN A 442 -14.79 41.24 -19.93
C GLN A 442 -15.55 41.84 -18.74
N ASN A 443 -16.16 41.00 -17.90
CA ASN A 443 -17.07 41.44 -16.83
C ASN A 443 -16.44 41.37 -15.44
N GLY A 444 -15.24 40.77 -15.29
CA GLY A 444 -14.60 40.57 -13.99
C GLY A 444 -15.40 39.64 -13.06
N LYS A 445 -16.20 38.74 -13.62
CA LYS A 445 -17.04 37.79 -12.88
C LYS A 445 -16.65 36.37 -13.25
N VAL A 446 -16.63 35.46 -12.30
CA VAL A 446 -16.40 34.02 -12.53
C VAL A 446 -17.56 33.22 -11.93
N PRO A 447 -17.82 31.98 -12.39
CA PRO A 447 -18.74 31.10 -11.69
C PRO A 447 -18.34 30.90 -10.22
N ASP A 448 -19.30 30.95 -9.31
CA ASP A 448 -19.09 30.71 -7.87
C ASP A 448 -18.49 29.32 -7.62
N LEU A 449 -18.79 28.36 -8.49
CA LEU A 449 -18.22 27.02 -8.41
C LEU A 449 -16.70 27.00 -8.58
N TRP A 450 -16.13 27.97 -9.32
CA TRP A 450 -14.68 28.09 -9.53
C TRP A 450 -13.96 28.57 -8.26
N LEU A 451 -14.70 29.21 -7.35
CA LEU A 451 -14.19 29.65 -6.05
C LEU A 451 -14.17 28.52 -5.02
N ASN A 452 -14.70 27.34 -5.37
CA ASN A 452 -14.72 26.17 -4.50
C ASN A 452 -13.55 25.24 -4.80
N GLY A 453 -12.97 24.68 -3.73
CA GLY A 453 -11.87 23.73 -3.82
C GLY A 453 -12.09 22.52 -2.93
N ILE A 454 -11.59 21.35 -3.35
CA ILE A 454 -11.63 20.14 -2.53
C ILE A 454 -10.33 20.07 -1.72
N ILE A 455 -10.45 20.16 -0.40
CA ILE A 455 -9.31 19.98 0.49
C ILE A 455 -9.00 18.48 0.59
N ASN A 456 -7.77 18.11 0.23
CA ASN A 456 -7.25 16.77 0.46
C ASN A 456 -6.08 16.84 1.46
N PRO A 457 -6.35 16.65 2.77
CA PRO A 457 -5.33 16.79 3.80
C PRO A 457 -4.18 15.79 3.62
N ILE A 458 -2.95 16.30 3.53
CA ILE A 458 -1.73 15.47 3.46
C ILE A 458 -0.85 15.81 4.65
N PRO A 459 -0.47 14.86 5.53
CA PRO A 459 0.43 15.15 6.65
C PRO A 459 1.70 15.88 6.21
N LYS A 460 2.14 16.89 6.97
CA LYS A 460 3.40 17.63 6.68
C LYS A 460 4.63 16.76 6.96
N ASN A 461 4.58 15.99 8.03
CA ASN A 461 5.60 15.07 8.51
C ASN A 461 4.95 13.94 9.34
N ASP A 462 5.69 12.86 9.60
CA ASP A 462 5.18 11.71 10.36
C ASP A 462 5.11 11.95 11.88
N SER A 463 5.73 13.03 12.36
CA SER A 463 5.79 13.42 13.78
C SER A 463 4.73 14.44 14.21
N GLY A 464 3.98 15.02 13.27
CA GLY A 464 2.91 15.98 13.55
C GLY A 464 1.72 15.33 14.29
N CYS A 465 1.00 16.13 15.09
CA CYS A 465 -0.20 15.65 15.75
C CYS A 465 -1.28 15.35 14.70
N LYS A 466 -1.63 14.07 14.52
CA LYS A 466 -2.65 13.65 13.54
C LYS A 466 -4.04 14.25 13.81
N PHE A 467 -4.31 14.71 15.03
CA PHE A 467 -5.58 15.31 15.42
C PHE A 467 -5.59 16.84 15.30
N ASP A 468 -4.52 17.44 14.80
CA ASP A 468 -4.42 18.87 14.54
C ASP A 468 -4.47 19.12 13.02
N PRO A 469 -5.53 19.77 12.49
CA PRO A 469 -5.63 20.12 11.08
C PRO A 469 -4.39 20.87 10.56
N MET A 470 -3.74 21.69 11.40
CA MET A 470 -2.57 22.48 11.01
C MET A 470 -1.30 21.64 10.82
N SER A 471 -1.30 20.39 11.27
CA SER A 471 -0.24 19.40 11.00
C SER A 471 -0.33 18.82 9.57
N TYR A 472 -1.37 19.17 8.81
CA TYR A 472 -1.56 18.78 7.42
C TYR A 472 -1.23 19.94 6.47
N ARG A 473 -0.81 19.58 5.25
CA ARG A 473 -0.62 20.51 4.13
C ARG A 473 -1.98 20.96 3.66
N VAL A 474 -2.08 22.26 3.51
CA VAL A 474 -3.24 22.90 2.92
C VAL A 474 -3.08 22.85 1.41
N MET A 475 -3.52 21.74 0.81
CA MET A 475 -3.58 21.57 -0.63
C MET A 475 -5.05 21.45 -1.04
N SER A 476 -5.46 22.37 -1.91
CA SER A 476 -6.77 22.36 -2.53
C SER A 476 -6.64 21.80 -3.94
N ILE A 477 -7.49 20.83 -4.29
CA ILE A 477 -7.74 20.51 -5.69
C ILE A 477 -8.69 21.60 -6.18
N VAL A 478 -8.10 22.58 -6.87
CA VAL A 478 -8.83 23.57 -7.67
C VAL A 478 -9.12 22.98 -9.04
N GLN A 479 -10.08 23.58 -9.76
CA GLN A 479 -10.41 23.17 -11.12
C GLN A 479 -9.16 23.17 -12.02
N SER A 480 -9.14 22.29 -13.02
CA SER A 480 -8.09 22.30 -14.02
C SER A 480 -8.23 23.56 -14.89
N GLU A 481 -7.53 24.62 -14.49
CA GLU A 481 -7.32 25.83 -15.29
C GLU A 481 -6.54 25.53 -16.57
#